data_AF-A0A150NYV5-F1
#
_entry.id   AF-A0A150NYV5-F1
#
_cell.length_a   1.000
_cell.length_b   1.000
_cell.length_c   1.000
_cell.angle_alpha   90.00
_cell.angle_beta   90.00
_cell.angle_gamma   90.00
#
_symmetry.space_group_name_H-M   'P 1'
#
loop_
_entity.id
_entity.type
_entity.pdbx_description
1 polymer ?
#
loop_
_entity_poly.entity_id
_entity_poly.type
_entity_poly.pdbx_seq_one_letter_code
_entity_poly.pdbx_strand_id
1 'polypeptide(L)'
;MTKKASREPRVDLNTATEEELTAIEGVDGERARLLIEHRSERGPFRSWEDVHQVPGIDGVMLGKLQRSGSLGGAAEASGSGAGAGGAAEAAPGSATKRRSSEGGDIGDATALEQIMGLILLDRAAAEAYRVAIGACKTPEIKKQLEGFRADHERHERELLDALGASPPDEADERGQCIRRYTELSAREDRTALVAMRGNEELTNDAYASALASDLPEEVRRMVEANWQDERRHIRWINEEIRTRGWELPEVPSTLAEAA
;
A
#
# COMPACT_ATOMS: atom_id res chain seq x y z
N MET A 1 27.09 -38.66 18.28
CA MET A 1 27.54 -37.32 17.87
C MET A 1 26.30 -36.46 17.60
N THR A 2 25.74 -35.82 18.61
CA THR A 2 24.65 -34.86 18.43
C THR A 2 25.26 -33.49 18.14
N LYS A 3 25.30 -33.10 16.86
CA LYS A 3 25.65 -31.74 16.46
C LYS A 3 24.58 -30.80 17.02
N LYS A 4 24.91 -30.14 18.13
CA LYS A 4 24.20 -28.98 18.67
C LYS A 4 24.20 -27.93 17.55
N ALA A 5 23.03 -27.67 16.95
CA ALA A 5 22.86 -26.58 16.00
C ALA A 5 23.18 -25.28 16.74
N SER A 6 24.36 -24.74 16.48
CA SER A 6 24.78 -23.41 16.91
C SER A 6 23.84 -22.41 16.23
N ARG A 7 22.82 -21.97 16.97
CA ARG A 7 22.03 -20.77 16.62
C ARG A 7 23.02 -19.63 16.44
N GLU A 8 23.11 -19.09 15.23
CA GLU A 8 23.83 -17.85 14.98
C GLU A 8 23.29 -16.76 15.92
N PRO A 9 24.16 -15.91 16.47
CA PRO A 9 23.75 -14.85 17.39
C PRO A 9 22.81 -13.91 16.63
N ARG A 10 21.55 -13.84 17.07
CA ARG A 10 20.57 -12.89 16.52
C ARG A 10 20.96 -11.49 16.96
N VAL A 11 20.95 -10.56 16.01
CA VAL A 11 21.25 -9.15 16.25
C VAL A 11 20.02 -8.47 16.84
N ASP A 12 20.12 -7.88 18.02
CA ASP A 12 19.00 -7.16 18.62
C ASP A 12 18.90 -5.75 18.04
N LEU A 13 17.86 -5.46 17.26
CA LEU A 13 17.69 -4.16 16.59
C LEU A 13 17.54 -3.00 17.57
N ASN A 14 17.19 -3.25 18.84
CA ASN A 14 17.08 -2.19 19.83
C ASN A 14 18.41 -1.84 20.51
N THR A 15 19.40 -2.73 20.47
CA THR A 15 20.71 -2.52 21.11
C THR A 15 21.90 -2.58 20.15
N ALA A 16 21.71 -3.07 18.93
CA ALA A 16 22.79 -3.32 17.97
C ALA A 16 23.49 -2.04 17.52
N THR A 17 24.81 -2.09 17.32
CA THR A 17 25.59 -0.99 16.73
C THR A 17 25.46 -0.97 15.20
N GLU A 18 25.94 0.09 14.55
CA GLU A 18 25.95 0.20 13.08
C GLU A 18 26.70 -0.97 12.44
N GLU A 19 27.82 -1.37 13.04
CA GLU A 19 28.62 -2.52 12.60
C GLU A 19 27.88 -3.86 12.75
N GLU A 20 27.09 -4.02 13.81
CA GLU A 20 26.31 -5.24 14.03
C GLU A 20 25.08 -5.31 13.10
N LEU A 21 24.47 -4.17 12.78
CA LEU A 21 23.36 -4.09 11.83
C LEU A 21 23.83 -4.34 10.40
N THR A 22 24.96 -3.77 9.99
CA THR A 22 25.56 -4.00 8.65
C THR A 22 26.08 -5.42 8.44
N ALA A 23 26.26 -6.20 9.51
CA ALA A 23 26.55 -7.63 9.39
C ALA A 23 25.34 -8.46 8.91
N ILE A 24 24.13 -7.89 8.92
CA ILE A 24 22.93 -8.53 8.38
C ILE A 24 22.93 -8.40 6.86
N GLU A 25 22.78 -9.53 6.17
CA GLU A 25 22.75 -9.58 4.71
C GLU A 25 21.70 -8.61 4.13
N GLY A 26 22.15 -7.62 3.36
CA GLY A 26 21.30 -6.61 2.72
C GLY A 26 21.14 -5.31 3.52
N VAL A 27 21.63 -5.21 4.76
CA VAL A 27 21.73 -3.95 5.49
C VAL A 27 23.05 -3.29 5.10
N ASP A 28 22.99 -2.17 4.40
CA ASP A 28 24.14 -1.29 4.20
C ASP A 28 24.23 -0.21 5.30
N GLY A 29 25.33 0.54 5.33
CA GLY A 29 25.57 1.55 6.37
C GLY A 29 24.49 2.62 6.44
N GLU A 30 23.86 2.95 5.32
CA GLU A 30 22.75 3.90 5.27
C GLU A 30 21.52 3.36 5.99
N ARG A 31 21.09 2.13 5.70
CA ARG A 31 19.97 1.48 6.40
C ARG A 31 20.26 1.23 7.88
N ALA A 32 21.49 0.87 8.22
CA ALA A 32 21.88 0.72 9.61
C ALA A 32 21.74 2.04 10.40
N ARG A 33 22.11 3.18 9.80
CA ARG A 33 21.91 4.50 10.40
C ARG A 33 20.45 4.84 10.57
N LEU A 34 19.62 4.59 9.56
CA LEU A 34 18.18 4.85 9.61
C LEU A 34 17.48 4.04 10.71
N LEU A 35 17.88 2.78 10.92
CA LEU A 35 17.38 1.95 12.03
C LEU A 35 17.76 2.53 13.39
N ILE A 36 19.00 3.02 13.55
CA ILE A 36 19.50 3.63 14.79
C ILE A 36 18.83 4.98 15.06
N GLU A 37 18.68 5.81 14.03
CA GLU A 37 18.02 7.11 14.10
C GLU A 37 16.56 6.94 14.51
N HIS A 38 15.84 6.04 13.84
CA HIS A 38 14.43 5.78 14.15
C HIS A 38 14.22 5.38 15.62
N ARG A 39 15.02 4.42 16.13
CA ARG A 39 14.89 4.01 17.55
C ARG A 39 15.36 5.09 18.54
N SER A 40 16.22 6.00 18.12
CA SER A 40 16.70 7.12 18.95
C SER A 40 15.67 8.24 19.04
N GLU A 41 14.94 8.51 17.95
CA GLU A 41 13.91 9.55 17.89
C GLU A 41 12.54 9.09 18.42
N ARG A 42 12.13 7.87 18.06
CA ARG A 42 10.78 7.35 18.36
C ARG A 42 10.75 6.36 19.52
N GLY A 43 11.92 5.99 20.03
CA GLY A 43 12.08 4.96 21.06
C GLY A 43 12.23 3.55 20.47
N PRO A 44 12.43 2.53 21.32
CA PRO A 44 12.74 1.18 20.87
C PRO A 44 11.60 0.58 20.05
N PHE A 45 11.95 -0.20 19.03
CA PHE A 45 11.03 -0.99 18.22
C PHE A 45 10.29 -2.00 19.10
N ARG A 46 8.97 -1.92 19.15
CA ARG A 46 8.09 -2.82 19.90
C ARG A 46 7.53 -3.93 19.02
N SER A 47 7.52 -3.70 17.71
CA SER A 47 7.02 -4.64 16.71
C SER A 47 7.91 -4.61 15.46
N TRP A 48 7.80 -5.65 14.63
CA TRP A 48 8.45 -5.65 13.32
C TRP A 48 7.78 -4.66 12.36
N GLU A 49 6.55 -4.25 12.63
CA GLU A 49 5.86 -3.19 11.91
C GLU A 49 6.53 -1.83 12.16
N ASP A 50 7.00 -1.57 13.37
CA ASP A 50 7.78 -0.37 13.69
C ASP A 50 9.09 -0.34 12.88
N VAL A 51 9.71 -1.50 12.66
CA VAL A 51 10.92 -1.63 11.82
C VAL A 51 10.61 -1.38 10.35
N HIS A 52 9.42 -1.76 9.88
CA HIS A 52 8.98 -1.51 8.49
C HIS A 52 8.72 -0.02 8.21
N GLN A 53 8.47 0.79 9.24
CA GLN A 53 8.34 2.25 9.11
C GLN A 53 9.69 2.95 8.87
N VAL A 54 10.82 2.22 8.94
CA VAL A 54 12.13 2.78 8.66
C VAL A 54 12.32 2.89 7.14
N PRO A 55 12.59 4.10 6.59
CA PRO A 55 12.78 4.29 5.16
C PRO A 55 13.83 3.33 4.59
N GLY A 56 13.54 2.73 3.44
CA GLY A 56 14.44 1.78 2.79
C GLY A 56 14.43 0.36 3.36
N ILE A 57 13.56 0.07 4.34
CA ILE A 57 13.24 -1.29 4.81
C ILE A 57 11.93 -1.75 4.16
N ASP A 58 12.04 -2.38 2.99
CA ASP A 58 10.91 -3.02 2.32
C ASP A 58 10.57 -4.40 2.95
N GLY A 59 9.47 -5.03 2.53
CA GLY A 59 9.05 -6.34 3.06
C GLY A 59 10.09 -7.46 2.88
N VAL A 60 10.90 -7.41 1.82
CA VAL A 60 11.98 -8.38 1.58
C VAL A 60 13.08 -8.19 2.62
N MET A 61 13.44 -6.94 2.88
CA MET A 61 14.43 -6.53 3.84
C MET A 61 13.99 -6.79 5.28
N LEU A 62 12.72 -6.51 5.58
CA LEU A 62 12.09 -6.84 6.84
C LEU A 62 12.14 -8.34 7.11
N GLY A 63 11.86 -9.17 6.10
CA GLY A 63 11.99 -10.62 6.21
C GLY A 63 13.42 -11.08 6.52
N LYS A 64 14.44 -10.39 5.99
CA LYS A 64 15.85 -10.66 6.32
C LYS A 64 16.18 -10.26 7.75
N LEU A 65 15.74 -9.08 8.18
CA LEU A 65 15.89 -8.60 9.55
C LEU A 65 15.18 -9.52 10.57
N GLN A 66 14.00 -10.07 10.24
CA GLN A 66 13.28 -11.04 11.08
C GLN A 66 14.01 -12.37 11.26
N ARG A 67 14.71 -12.83 10.22
CA ARG A 67 15.47 -14.08 10.25
C ARG A 67 16.76 -13.95 11.05
N SER A 68 17.46 -12.83 10.89
CA SER A 68 18.79 -12.59 11.46
C SER A 68 18.78 -11.75 12.75
N GLY A 69 17.64 -11.14 13.10
CA GLY A 69 17.51 -10.23 14.21
C GLY A 69 16.44 -10.60 15.26
N SER A 70 16.35 -9.77 16.28
CA SER A 70 15.33 -9.79 17.33
C SER A 70 15.05 -8.37 17.82
N LEU A 71 13.92 -8.16 18.50
CA LEU A 71 13.56 -6.85 19.07
C LEU A 71 13.80 -6.75 20.58
N GLY A 72 14.37 -7.78 21.23
CA GLY A 72 14.60 -7.77 22.67
C GLY A 72 13.31 -7.67 23.50
N GLY A 73 13.33 -8.16 24.74
CA GLY A 73 12.20 -7.97 25.65
C GLY A 73 12.19 -6.53 26.15
N ALA A 74 11.30 -5.69 25.61
CA ALA A 74 11.02 -4.36 26.16
C ALA A 74 10.37 -4.52 27.56
N ALA A 75 11.21 -4.59 28.60
CA ALA A 75 10.75 -4.59 29.99
C ALA A 75 10.31 -3.16 30.39
N GLU A 76 8.98 -3.02 30.48
CA GLU A 76 8.16 -2.14 31.32
C GLU A 76 8.19 -0.61 31.16
N ALA A 77 7.03 -0.05 30.76
CA ALA A 77 6.20 0.76 31.67
C ALA A 77 4.75 0.88 31.13
N SER A 78 3.77 0.64 32.01
CA SER A 78 2.32 0.59 31.77
C SER A 78 1.57 1.70 32.52
N GLY A 79 0.37 2.05 32.03
CA GLY A 79 -0.77 2.63 32.77
C GLY A 79 -1.02 4.12 32.49
N SER A 80 -2.24 4.66 32.34
CA SER A 80 -3.65 4.25 32.53
C SER A 80 -4.50 5.40 31.91
N GLY A 81 -5.76 5.31 31.45
CA GLY A 81 -6.95 4.49 31.74
C GLY A 81 -8.12 5.08 30.91
N ALA A 82 -9.41 4.83 31.10
CA ALA A 82 -10.26 3.86 31.79
C ALA A 82 -11.72 4.18 31.38
N GLY A 83 -12.64 3.20 31.41
CA GLY A 83 -14.11 3.40 31.37
C GLY A 83 -14.83 2.41 30.43
N ALA A 84 -15.12 1.17 30.85
CA ALA A 84 -16.30 0.70 31.61
C ALA A 84 -17.59 0.62 30.76
N GLY A 85 -18.36 -0.47 30.66
CA GLY A 85 -18.35 -1.78 31.30
C GLY A 85 -19.65 -2.54 30.95
N GLY A 86 -19.81 -3.78 31.42
CA GLY A 86 -21.11 -4.47 31.51
C GLY A 86 -21.18 -5.85 30.84
N ALA A 87 -21.09 -6.90 31.66
CA ALA A 87 -21.18 -8.31 31.30
C ALA A 87 -22.62 -8.85 31.23
N ALA A 88 -22.85 -9.97 30.52
CA ALA A 88 -23.37 -11.23 31.09
C ALA A 88 -23.62 -12.32 30.02
N GLU A 89 -23.41 -13.56 30.45
CA GLU A 89 -23.43 -14.86 29.74
C GLU A 89 -24.79 -15.34 29.18
N ALA A 90 -24.78 -16.21 28.16
CA ALA A 90 -25.03 -17.66 28.27
C ALA A 90 -25.32 -18.33 26.89
N ALA A 91 -24.78 -19.55 26.71
CA ALA A 91 -24.76 -20.42 25.52
C ALA A 91 -26.13 -21.09 25.20
N PRO A 92 -26.30 -22.09 24.28
CA PRO A 92 -25.37 -22.72 23.33
C PRO A 92 -25.93 -23.00 21.90
N GLY A 93 -25.01 -23.34 20.97
CA GLY A 93 -25.23 -24.37 19.94
C GLY A 93 -26.11 -24.06 18.73
N SER A 94 -25.50 -24.02 17.54
CA SER A 94 -25.99 -24.79 16.39
C SER A 94 -24.91 -24.87 15.33
N ALA A 95 -24.36 -26.06 15.16
CA ALA A 95 -23.67 -26.44 13.95
C ALA A 95 -24.66 -26.31 12.77
N THR A 96 -24.44 -25.32 11.91
CA THR A 96 -25.00 -25.34 10.56
C THR A 96 -23.87 -25.13 9.58
N LYS A 97 -23.46 -26.26 9.02
CA LYS A 97 -22.77 -26.40 7.74
C LYS A 97 -23.49 -25.54 6.69
N ARG A 98 -22.99 -24.33 6.43
CA ARG A 98 -23.25 -23.61 5.17
C ARG A 98 -22.18 -24.11 4.20
N ARG A 99 -22.48 -25.15 3.42
CA ARG A 99 -22.94 -25.04 2.03
C ARG A 99 -22.16 -23.97 1.27
N SER A 100 -21.20 -24.46 0.52
CA SER A 100 -20.55 -23.88 -0.65
C SER A 100 -21.53 -22.98 -1.41
N SER A 101 -21.24 -21.68 -1.41
CA SER A 101 -21.62 -20.80 -2.51
C SER A 101 -20.35 -20.62 -3.35
N GLU A 102 -20.48 -20.74 -4.67
CA GLU A 102 -19.48 -20.40 -5.67
C GLU A 102 -19.14 -18.90 -5.59
N GLY A 103 -18.43 -18.49 -4.54
CA GLY A 103 -17.67 -17.24 -4.46
C GLY A 103 -16.22 -17.59 -4.71
N GLY A 104 -15.55 -16.84 -5.58
CA GLY A 104 -14.17 -17.08 -5.98
C GLY A 104 -13.29 -17.30 -4.75
N ASP A 105 -12.47 -18.35 -4.78
CA ASP A 105 -11.37 -18.49 -3.85
C ASP A 105 -10.38 -17.36 -4.17
N ILE A 106 -10.23 -16.37 -3.27
CA ILE A 106 -9.46 -15.13 -3.47
C ILE A 106 -7.98 -15.31 -3.09
N GLY A 107 -7.62 -16.48 -2.58
CA GLY A 107 -6.31 -16.76 -2.02
C GLY A 107 -6.30 -16.55 -0.51
N ASP A 108 -5.11 -16.30 0.04
CA ASP A 108 -4.93 -16.13 1.48
C ASP A 108 -5.38 -14.74 2.00
N ALA A 109 -5.24 -14.51 3.31
CA ALA A 109 -5.64 -13.24 3.93
C ALA A 109 -4.86 -12.03 3.37
N THR A 110 -3.62 -12.24 2.92
CA THR A 110 -2.80 -11.18 2.31
C THR A 110 -3.31 -10.85 0.91
N ALA A 111 -3.65 -11.86 0.10
CA ALA A 111 -4.29 -11.66 -1.19
C ALA A 111 -5.60 -10.87 -1.05
N LEU A 112 -6.44 -11.22 -0.07
CA LEU A 112 -7.67 -10.49 0.23
C LEU A 112 -7.41 -9.01 0.56
N GLU A 113 -6.43 -8.73 1.42
CA GLU A 113 -6.05 -7.36 1.80
C GLU A 113 -5.55 -6.55 0.59
N GLN A 114 -4.74 -7.15 -0.28
CA GLN A 114 -4.24 -6.49 -1.49
C GLN A 114 -5.38 -6.14 -2.46
N ILE A 115 -6.29 -7.09 -2.73
CA ILE A 115 -7.42 -6.85 -3.63
C ILE A 115 -8.38 -5.79 -3.06
N MET A 116 -8.66 -5.85 -1.75
CA MET A 116 -9.45 -4.80 -1.08
C MET A 116 -8.81 -3.43 -1.21
N GLY A 117 -7.48 -3.36 -1.05
CA GLY A 117 -6.70 -2.14 -1.24
C GLY A 117 -6.81 -1.60 -2.65
N LEU A 118 -6.72 -2.45 -3.68
CA LEU A 118 -6.89 -2.04 -5.08
C LEU A 118 -8.29 -1.47 -5.34
N ILE A 119 -9.34 -2.13 -4.86
CA ILE A 119 -10.73 -1.67 -5.00
C ILE A 119 -10.91 -0.25 -4.42
N LEU A 120 -10.41 -0.02 -3.21
CA LEU A 120 -10.48 1.29 -2.56
C LEU A 120 -9.66 2.34 -3.32
N LEU A 121 -8.50 1.95 -3.86
CA LEU A 121 -7.65 2.83 -4.63
C LEU A 121 -8.27 3.21 -5.98
N ASP A 122 -8.85 2.26 -6.71
CA ASP A 122 -9.57 2.51 -7.98
C ASP A 122 -10.77 3.42 -7.78
N ARG A 123 -11.53 3.24 -6.70
CA ARG A 123 -12.61 4.15 -6.32
C ARG A 123 -12.10 5.58 -6.13
N ALA A 124 -11.02 5.74 -5.38
CA ALA A 124 -10.41 7.05 -5.14
C ALA A 124 -9.83 7.67 -6.41
N ALA A 125 -9.20 6.86 -7.27
CA ALA A 125 -8.69 7.29 -8.57
C ALA A 125 -9.83 7.76 -9.47
N ALA A 126 -10.93 7.00 -9.57
CA ALA A 126 -12.12 7.40 -10.32
C ALA A 126 -12.70 8.73 -9.83
N GLU A 127 -12.74 8.97 -8.51
CA GLU A 127 -13.12 10.26 -7.93
C GLU A 127 -12.16 11.39 -8.30
N ALA A 128 -10.85 11.16 -8.18
CA ALA A 128 -9.82 12.12 -8.59
C ALA A 128 -9.93 12.49 -10.08
N TYR A 129 -10.19 11.51 -10.94
CA TYR A 129 -10.46 11.76 -12.35
C TYR A 129 -11.65 12.68 -12.57
N ARG A 130 -12.75 12.54 -11.80
CA ARG A 130 -13.91 13.47 -11.90
C ARG A 130 -13.49 14.91 -11.60
N VAL A 131 -12.67 15.10 -10.56
CA VAL A 131 -12.14 16.42 -10.18
C VAL A 131 -11.24 16.98 -11.28
N ALA A 132 -10.29 16.18 -11.78
CA ALA A 132 -9.37 16.57 -12.85
C ALA A 132 -10.12 16.96 -14.15
N ILE A 133 -11.10 16.16 -14.57
CA ILE A 133 -11.95 16.45 -15.75
C ILE A 133 -12.68 17.80 -15.59
N GLY A 134 -13.15 18.11 -14.37
CA GLY A 134 -13.79 19.38 -14.03
C GLY A 134 -12.86 20.58 -14.18
N ALA A 135 -11.58 20.42 -13.82
CA ALA A 135 -10.56 21.46 -13.92
C ALA A 135 -10.05 21.69 -15.35
N CYS A 136 -10.12 20.67 -16.21
CA CYS A 136 -9.68 20.75 -17.59
C CYS A 136 -10.51 21.74 -18.43
N LYS A 137 -9.91 22.28 -19.49
CA LYS A 137 -10.53 23.13 -20.51
C LYS A 137 -10.41 22.53 -21.91
N THR A 138 -9.33 21.79 -22.18
CA THR A 138 -9.11 21.16 -23.49
C THR A 138 -10.06 19.96 -23.69
N PRO A 139 -10.95 19.96 -24.69
CA PRO A 139 -11.94 18.89 -24.91
C PRO A 139 -11.33 17.50 -25.12
N GLU A 140 -10.20 17.43 -25.84
CA GLU A 140 -9.52 16.18 -26.15
C GLU A 140 -8.94 15.53 -24.88
N ILE A 141 -8.38 16.34 -23.98
CA ILE A 141 -7.90 15.89 -22.67
C ILE A 141 -9.08 15.36 -21.85
N LYS A 142 -10.18 16.10 -21.75
CA LYS A 142 -11.37 15.66 -21.00
C LYS A 142 -11.87 14.31 -21.48
N LYS A 143 -12.04 14.16 -22.80
CA LYS A 143 -12.51 12.92 -23.41
C LYS A 143 -11.59 11.76 -23.07
N GLN A 144 -10.27 11.97 -23.07
CA GLN A 144 -9.33 10.93 -22.71
C GLN A 144 -9.43 10.55 -21.22
N LEU A 145 -9.45 11.54 -20.32
CA LEU A 145 -9.56 11.32 -18.87
C LEU A 145 -10.90 10.66 -18.49
N GLU A 146 -11.98 10.95 -19.22
CA GLU A 146 -13.26 10.23 -19.06
C GLU A 146 -13.13 8.74 -19.39
N GLY A 147 -12.32 8.39 -20.39
CA GLY A 147 -12.00 7.00 -20.72
C GLY A 147 -11.24 6.30 -19.59
N PHE A 148 -10.23 6.96 -19.03
CA PHE A 148 -9.45 6.41 -17.90
C PHE A 148 -10.30 6.28 -16.63
N ARG A 149 -11.16 7.26 -16.35
CA ARG A 149 -12.14 7.14 -15.27
C ARG A 149 -13.04 5.90 -15.42
N ALA A 150 -13.53 5.65 -16.63
CA ALA A 150 -14.37 4.50 -16.92
C ALA A 150 -13.62 3.18 -16.82
N ASP A 151 -12.29 3.18 -17.03
CA ASP A 151 -11.43 2.03 -16.76
C ASP A 151 -11.39 1.72 -15.26
N HIS A 152 -11.13 2.71 -14.39
CA HIS A 152 -11.16 2.49 -12.93
C HIS A 152 -12.54 2.06 -12.41
N GLU A 153 -13.63 2.67 -12.90
CA GLU A 153 -14.99 2.25 -12.55
C GLU A 153 -15.29 0.81 -12.99
N ARG A 154 -14.61 0.31 -14.03
CA ARG A 154 -14.66 -1.10 -14.45
C ARG A 154 -13.81 -1.97 -13.53
N HIS A 155 -12.58 -1.57 -13.25
CA HIS A 155 -11.67 -2.30 -12.37
C HIS A 155 -12.28 -2.55 -11.00
N GLU A 156 -12.82 -1.50 -10.38
CA GLU A 156 -13.52 -1.57 -9.08
C GLU A 156 -14.65 -2.61 -9.13
N ARG A 157 -15.52 -2.53 -10.14
CA ARG A 157 -16.65 -3.46 -10.31
C ARG A 157 -16.20 -4.90 -10.51
N GLU A 158 -15.23 -5.15 -11.39
CA GLU A 158 -14.78 -6.51 -11.70
C GLU A 158 -14.10 -7.16 -10.49
N LEU A 159 -13.28 -6.40 -9.76
CA LEU A 159 -12.65 -6.87 -8.53
C LEU A 159 -13.68 -7.07 -7.40
N LEU A 160 -14.70 -6.23 -7.28
CA LEU A 160 -15.81 -6.41 -6.33
C LEU A 160 -16.62 -7.68 -6.62
N ASP A 161 -16.96 -7.90 -7.88
CA ASP A 161 -17.70 -9.07 -8.32
C ASP A 161 -16.89 -10.35 -8.05
N ALA A 162 -15.57 -10.32 -8.27
CA ALA A 162 -14.67 -11.42 -7.95
C ALA A 162 -14.50 -11.64 -6.43
N LEU A 163 -14.47 -10.55 -5.65
CA LEU A 163 -14.29 -10.57 -4.20
C LEU A 163 -15.54 -11.12 -3.47
N GLY A 164 -16.73 -10.84 -3.98
CA GLY A 164 -17.99 -11.25 -3.35
C GLY A 164 -18.20 -10.65 -1.95
N ALA A 165 -17.41 -9.64 -1.56
CA ALA A 165 -17.48 -8.94 -0.29
C ALA A 165 -17.60 -7.43 -0.52
N SER A 166 -18.22 -6.75 0.43
CA SER A 166 -18.33 -5.29 0.41
C SER A 166 -17.08 -4.66 1.04
N PRO A 167 -16.40 -3.75 0.34
CA PRO A 167 -15.31 -2.98 0.91
C PRO A 167 -15.87 -1.98 1.93
N PRO A 168 -15.02 -1.43 2.80
CA PRO A 168 -15.37 -0.29 3.63
C PRO A 168 -15.93 0.88 2.81
N ASP A 169 -16.80 1.67 3.42
CA ASP A 169 -17.31 2.91 2.82
C ASP A 169 -16.23 4.01 2.80
N GLU A 170 -15.32 3.98 3.79
CA GLU A 170 -14.24 4.97 3.94
C GLU A 170 -13.03 4.62 3.08
N ALA A 171 -12.36 5.66 2.56
CA ALA A 171 -11.12 5.52 1.82
C ALA A 171 -9.95 5.18 2.76
N ASP A 172 -9.05 4.31 2.30
CA ASP A 172 -7.78 4.05 2.96
C ASP A 172 -6.83 5.26 2.85
N GLU A 173 -5.67 5.21 3.51
CA GLU A 173 -4.72 6.32 3.54
C GLU A 173 -4.29 6.76 2.14
N ARG A 174 -4.09 5.79 1.24
CA ARG A 174 -3.73 6.02 -0.17
C ARG A 174 -4.88 6.71 -0.92
N GLY A 175 -6.11 6.22 -0.78
CA GLY A 175 -7.29 6.84 -1.36
C GLY A 175 -7.53 8.27 -0.85
N GLN A 176 -7.30 8.52 0.44
CA GLN A 176 -7.35 9.87 1.00
C GLN A 176 -6.27 10.79 0.42
N CYS A 177 -5.06 10.27 0.22
CA CYS A 177 -3.96 11.00 -0.41
C CYS A 177 -4.33 11.42 -1.84
N ILE A 178 -4.76 10.48 -2.69
CA ILE A 178 -5.20 10.73 -4.07
C ILE A 178 -6.27 11.83 -4.12
N ARG A 179 -7.31 11.71 -3.29
CA ARG A 179 -8.42 12.67 -3.26
C ARG A 179 -7.95 14.06 -2.87
N ARG A 180 -7.27 14.20 -1.73
CA ARG A 180 -6.81 15.50 -1.23
C ARG A 180 -5.83 16.16 -2.18
N TYR A 181 -4.85 15.40 -2.69
CA TYR A 181 -3.84 15.93 -3.60
C TYR A 181 -4.48 16.44 -4.89
N THR A 182 -5.41 15.69 -5.47
CA THR A 182 -6.08 16.09 -6.71
C THR A 182 -7.00 17.30 -6.49
N GLU A 183 -7.78 17.32 -5.40
CA GLU A 183 -8.64 18.46 -5.02
C GLU A 183 -7.85 19.76 -4.82
N LEU A 184 -6.66 19.69 -4.23
CA LEU A 184 -5.81 20.86 -4.01
C LEU A 184 -5.16 21.34 -5.30
N SER A 185 -4.67 20.41 -6.12
CA SER A 185 -3.75 20.66 -7.23
C SER A 185 -4.44 20.91 -8.57
N ALA A 186 -5.54 20.20 -8.87
CA ALA A 186 -6.16 20.23 -10.19
C ALA A 186 -6.93 21.55 -10.42
N ARG A 187 -6.32 22.48 -11.16
CA ARG A 187 -6.89 23.83 -11.43
C ARG A 187 -7.05 24.14 -12.91
N GLU A 188 -6.25 23.50 -13.75
CA GLU A 188 -6.24 23.66 -15.20
C GLU A 188 -5.67 22.38 -15.85
N ASP A 189 -5.65 22.31 -17.18
CA ASP A 189 -5.21 21.10 -17.91
C ASP A 189 -3.84 20.58 -17.44
N ARG A 190 -2.85 21.46 -17.29
CA ARG A 190 -1.49 21.08 -16.86
C ARG A 190 -1.49 20.49 -15.46
N THR A 191 -2.05 21.20 -14.49
CA THR A 191 -2.00 20.76 -13.09
C THR A 191 -2.90 19.56 -12.83
N ALA A 192 -3.98 19.40 -13.60
CA ALA A 192 -4.79 18.20 -13.61
C ALA A 192 -4.00 16.98 -14.10
N LEU A 193 -3.30 17.07 -15.24
CA LEU A 193 -2.49 15.95 -15.74
C LEU A 193 -1.30 15.61 -14.82
N VAL A 194 -0.65 16.62 -14.24
CA VAL A 194 0.42 16.38 -13.24
C VAL A 194 -0.14 15.67 -12.01
N ALA A 195 -1.31 16.09 -11.52
CA ALA A 195 -1.95 15.43 -10.39
C ALA A 195 -2.30 13.98 -10.71
N MET A 196 -2.91 13.74 -11.87
CA MET A 196 -3.27 12.38 -12.30
C MET A 196 -2.04 11.51 -12.54
N ARG A 197 -0.92 12.04 -13.04
CA ARG A 197 0.31 11.25 -13.15
C ARG A 197 0.75 10.65 -11.81
N GLY A 198 0.75 11.45 -10.73
CA GLY A 198 1.11 10.96 -9.40
C GLY A 198 0.15 9.89 -8.89
N ASN A 199 -1.15 10.03 -9.20
CA ASN A 199 -2.13 9.00 -8.89
C ASN A 199 -1.83 7.71 -9.66
N GLU A 200 -1.51 7.81 -10.96
CA GLU A 200 -1.15 6.65 -11.78
C GLU A 200 0.14 5.97 -11.30
N GLU A 201 1.13 6.72 -10.84
CA GLU A 201 2.36 6.15 -10.26
C GLU A 201 2.00 5.30 -9.03
N LEU A 202 1.15 5.82 -8.14
CA LEU A 202 0.69 5.12 -6.96
C LEU A 202 -0.17 3.88 -7.27
N THR A 203 -1.07 3.96 -8.25
CA THR A 203 -1.87 2.81 -8.68
C THR A 203 -0.99 1.74 -9.32
N ASN A 204 -0.07 2.12 -10.21
CA ASN A 204 0.87 1.18 -10.83
C ASN A 204 1.68 0.40 -9.79
N ASP A 205 2.18 1.07 -8.75
CA ASP A 205 2.93 0.43 -7.66
C ASP A 205 2.05 -0.49 -6.80
N ALA A 206 0.80 -0.10 -6.54
CA ALA A 206 -0.15 -0.93 -5.81
C ALA A 206 -0.51 -2.21 -6.60
N TYR A 207 -0.77 -2.08 -7.90
CA TYR A 207 -1.03 -3.22 -8.79
C TYR A 207 0.17 -4.17 -8.87
N ALA A 208 1.38 -3.64 -9.01
CA ALA A 208 2.60 -4.45 -8.98
C ALA A 208 2.76 -5.20 -7.65
N SER A 209 2.45 -4.55 -6.53
CA SER A 209 2.49 -5.15 -5.19
C SER A 209 1.46 -6.28 -5.02
N ALA A 210 0.23 -6.08 -5.52
CA ALA A 210 -0.80 -7.12 -5.49
C ALA A 210 -0.40 -8.36 -6.31
N LEU A 211 0.19 -8.17 -7.49
CA LEU A 211 0.67 -9.27 -8.34
C LEU A 211 1.82 -10.06 -7.73
N ALA A 212 2.57 -9.48 -6.79
CA ALA A 212 3.61 -10.18 -6.04
C ALA A 212 3.04 -11.16 -5.00
N SER A 213 1.76 -11.05 -4.66
CA SER A 213 1.05 -11.93 -3.73
C SER A 213 0.56 -13.21 -4.41
N ASP A 214 0.17 -14.21 -3.61
CA ASP A 214 -0.37 -15.48 -4.10
C ASP A 214 -1.85 -15.33 -4.50
N LEU A 215 -2.07 -14.68 -5.65
CA LEU A 215 -3.40 -14.51 -6.23
C LEU A 215 -3.81 -15.77 -7.03
N PRO A 216 -5.07 -16.23 -6.87
CA PRO A 216 -5.68 -17.22 -7.74
C PRO A 216 -5.57 -16.81 -9.20
N GLU A 217 -5.42 -17.77 -10.11
CA GLU A 217 -5.17 -17.53 -11.53
C GLU A 217 -6.22 -16.61 -12.19
N GLU A 218 -7.48 -16.75 -11.81
CA GLU A 218 -8.57 -15.92 -12.34
C GLU A 218 -8.45 -14.45 -11.89
N VAL A 219 -8.24 -14.23 -10.59
CA VAL A 219 -8.05 -12.90 -10.01
C VAL A 219 -6.77 -12.26 -10.54
N ARG A 220 -5.68 -13.03 -10.62
CA ARG A 220 -4.39 -12.58 -11.17
C ARG A 220 -4.55 -12.04 -12.59
N ARG A 221 -5.33 -12.71 -13.45
CA ARG A 221 -5.59 -12.25 -14.83
C ARG A 221 -6.34 -10.93 -14.86
N MET A 222 -7.31 -10.73 -13.97
CA MET A 222 -8.02 -9.45 -13.86
C MET A 222 -7.07 -8.34 -13.40
N VAL A 223 -6.30 -8.58 -12.34
CA VAL A 223 -5.32 -7.60 -11.82
C VAL A 223 -4.26 -7.25 -12.87
N GLU A 224 -3.78 -8.22 -13.65
CA GLU A 224 -2.84 -7.98 -14.75
C GLU A 224 -3.46 -7.15 -15.88
N ALA A 225 -4.73 -7.43 -16.24
CA ALA A 225 -5.44 -6.64 -17.25
C ALA A 225 -5.64 -5.20 -16.80
N ASN A 226 -6.06 -5.00 -15.54
CA ASN A 226 -6.20 -3.67 -14.96
C ASN A 226 -4.86 -2.94 -14.90
N TRP A 227 -3.78 -3.62 -14.47
CA TRP A 227 -2.45 -3.04 -14.44
C TRP A 227 -1.95 -2.60 -15.83
N GLN A 228 -2.32 -3.32 -16.89
CA GLN A 228 -2.03 -2.89 -18.26
C GLN A 228 -2.78 -1.62 -18.65
N ASP A 229 -3.98 -1.39 -18.12
CA ASP A 229 -4.70 -0.13 -18.27
C ASP A 229 -3.98 1.02 -17.55
N GLU A 230 -3.60 0.85 -16.28
CA GLU A 230 -2.83 1.85 -15.51
C GLU A 230 -1.53 2.25 -16.23
N ARG A 231 -0.82 1.26 -16.79
CA ARG A 231 0.40 1.50 -17.58
C ARG A 231 0.12 2.23 -18.90
N ARG A 232 -1.07 2.06 -19.47
CA ARG A 232 -1.52 2.79 -20.67
C ARG A 232 -1.90 4.22 -20.30
N HIS A 233 -2.55 4.44 -19.16
CA HIS A 233 -2.93 5.76 -18.67
C HIS A 233 -1.71 6.63 -18.38
N ILE A 234 -0.77 6.15 -17.56
CA ILE A 234 0.44 6.89 -17.20
C ILE A 234 1.31 7.21 -18.42
N ARG A 235 1.40 6.27 -19.38
CA ARG A 235 2.14 6.49 -20.63
C ARG A 235 1.52 7.63 -21.43
N TRP A 236 0.19 7.63 -21.55
CA TRP A 236 -0.51 8.70 -22.26
C TRP A 236 -0.35 10.04 -21.56
N ILE A 237 -0.49 10.09 -20.23
CA ILE A 237 -0.33 11.33 -19.44
C ILE A 237 1.08 11.89 -19.63
N ASN A 238 2.10 11.07 -19.50
CA ASN A 238 3.50 11.47 -19.70
C ASN A 238 3.75 11.99 -21.12
N GLU A 239 3.20 11.32 -22.12
CA GLU A 239 3.31 11.72 -23.52
C GLU A 239 2.62 13.06 -23.80
N GLU A 240 1.43 13.27 -23.23
CA GLU A 240 0.65 14.50 -23.40
C GLU A 240 1.35 15.70 -22.73
N ILE A 241 1.84 15.52 -21.50
CA ILE A 241 2.64 16.54 -20.79
C ILE A 241 3.88 16.90 -21.62
N ARG A 242 4.61 15.89 -22.11
CA ARG A 242 5.84 16.08 -22.89
C ARG A 242 5.54 16.79 -24.22
N THR A 243 4.50 16.39 -24.93
CA THR A 243 4.11 16.97 -26.23
C THR A 243 3.73 18.44 -26.11
N ARG A 244 3.11 18.82 -24.98
CA ARG A 244 2.73 20.21 -24.70
C ARG A 244 3.86 21.07 -24.15
N GLY A 245 5.03 20.49 -23.90
CA GLY A 245 6.20 21.19 -23.34
C GLY A 245 5.95 21.71 -21.92
N TRP A 246 5.06 21.06 -21.17
CA TRP A 246 4.81 21.45 -19.79
C TRP A 246 5.96 20.96 -18.91
N GLU A 247 6.70 21.90 -18.33
CA GLU A 247 7.70 21.58 -17.32
C GLU A 247 7.00 20.85 -16.18
N LEU A 248 7.59 19.74 -15.76
CA LEU A 248 7.16 19.08 -14.55
C LEU A 248 7.74 19.88 -13.39
N PRO A 249 6.94 20.25 -12.38
CA PRO A 249 7.53 20.83 -11.19
C PRO A 249 8.62 19.88 -10.68
N GLU A 250 9.72 20.43 -10.15
CA GLU A 250 10.60 19.65 -9.27
C GLU A 250 9.76 19.29 -8.04
N VAL A 251 9.10 18.15 -8.09
CA VAL A 251 8.33 17.58 -6.97
C VAL A 251 9.09 16.35 -6.46
N PRO A 252 9.06 16.10 -5.14
CA PRO A 252 9.68 14.92 -4.54
C PRO A 252 9.16 13.64 -5.20
N SER A 253 10.00 12.62 -5.19
CA SER A 253 9.84 11.39 -5.96
C SER A 253 8.56 10.61 -5.66
N THR A 254 7.86 10.91 -4.56
CA THR A 254 6.59 10.27 -4.21
C THR A 254 5.61 11.22 -3.51
N LEU A 255 4.31 10.92 -3.62
CA LEU A 255 3.23 11.57 -2.87
C LEU A 255 3.36 11.44 -1.34
N ALA A 256 4.15 10.47 -0.85
CA ALA A 256 4.42 10.26 0.57
C ALA A 256 5.31 11.36 1.18
N GLU A 257 6.13 12.03 0.38
CA GLU A 257 7.05 13.07 0.85
C GLU A 257 6.37 14.45 1.01
N ALA A 258 5.10 14.60 0.59
CA ALA A 258 4.35 15.85 0.61
C ALA A 258 3.22 15.91 1.66
N ALA A 259 3.04 14.84 2.45
CA ALA A 259 2.05 14.74 3.54
C ALA A 259 2.70 14.98 4.91
#